data_AF-A0A7J3B9L6-F1
#
_entry.id   AF-A0A7J3B9L6-F1
#
_cell.length_a   1.000
_cell.length_b   1.000
_cell.length_c   1.000
_cell.angle_alpha   90.00
_cell.angle_beta   90.00
_cell.angle_gamma   90.00
#
_symmetry.space_group_name_H-M   'P 1'
#
loop_
_entity.id
_entity.type
_entity.pdbx_description
1 polymer ?
#
loop_
_entity_poly.entity_id
_entity_poly.type
_entity_poly.pdbx_seq_one_letter_code
_entity_poly.pdbx_strand_id
1 'polypeptide(L)' 'SYNLAGISFSPKEIVNEIKKHIPEFTCTYKPDFRQAIADSWPMSIDDSQARKDWGWKHEYDLAKMTADMLEKLKGKVTQ' A
#
# COMPACT_ATOMS: atom_id res chain seq x y z
N SER A 1 -21.08 11.92 0.96
CA SER A 1 -19.65 11.56 0.99
C SER A 1 -19.52 10.07 1.20
N TYR A 2 -18.57 9.42 0.53
CA TYR A 2 -18.35 7.97 0.62
C TYR A 2 -16.91 7.66 1.01
N ASN A 3 -16.72 6.60 1.79
CA ASN A 3 -15.42 5.97 1.98
C ASN A 3 -15.01 5.20 0.71
N LEU A 4 -13.72 5.26 0.37
CA LEU A 4 -13.13 4.49 -0.72
C LEU A 4 -11.90 3.77 -0.21
N ALA A 5 -11.92 2.44 -0.27
CA ALA A 5 -10.79 1.62 0.12
C ALA A 5 -10.13 1.00 -1.12
N GLY A 6 -8.80 1.05 -1.14
CA GLY A 6 -7.96 0.29 -2.06
C GLY A 6 -7.48 -0.98 -1.39
N ILE A 7 -6.29 -0.91 -0.80
CA ILE A 7 -5.64 -2.03 -0.10
C ILE A 7 -5.15 -1.53 1.25
N SER A 8 -5.32 -2.34 2.30
CA SER A 8 -4.69 -2.14 3.61
C SER A 8 -3.55 -3.14 3.77
N PHE A 9 -2.36 -2.67 4.11
CA PHE A 9 -1.19 -3.52 4.34
C PHE A 9 -0.26 -2.92 5.39
N SER A 10 0.48 -3.78 6.06
CA SER A 10 1.55 -3.40 6.98
C SER A 10 2.87 -3.14 6.23
N PRO A 11 3.82 -2.42 6.86
CA PRO A 11 5.17 -2.27 6.32
C PRO A 11 5.85 -3.61 6.01
N LYS A 12 5.59 -4.64 6.81
CA LYS A 12 6.15 -5.98 6.62
C LYS A 12 5.61 -6.66 5.35
N GLU A 13 4.32 -6.50 5.06
CA GLU A 13 3.70 -7.12 3.89
C GLU A 13 4.24 -6.54 2.59
N ILE A 14 4.35 -5.22 2.49
CA ILE A 14 4.93 -4.59 1.29
C ILE A 14 6.42 -4.92 1.13
N VAL A 15 7.19 -5.01 2.23
CA VAL A 15 8.59 -5.45 2.18
C VAL A 15 8.70 -6.88 1.65
N ASN A 16 7.83 -7.78 2.10
CA ASN A 16 7.79 -9.16 1.59
C ASN A 16 7.40 -9.22 0.11
N GLU A 17 6.48 -8.37 -0.34
CA GLU A 17 6.12 -8.29 -1.76
C GLU A 17 7.28 -7.78 -2.61
N ILE A 18 7.96 -6.71 -2.18
CA ILE A 18 9.16 -6.19 -2.86
C ILE A 18 10.24 -7.26 -2.96
N LYS A 19 10.44 -8.06 -1.90
CA LYS A 19 11.44 -9.15 -1.89
C LYS A 19 11.19 -10.23 -2.94
N LYS A 20 9.94 -10.45 -3.37
CA LYS A 20 9.64 -11.38 -4.49
C LYS A 20 10.25 -10.88 -5.81
N HIS A 21 10.43 -9.57 -5.96
CA HIS A 21 11.03 -8.96 -7.14
C HIS A 21 12.53 -8.65 -6.95
N ILE A 22 12.95 -8.33 -5.72
CA ILE A 22 14.33 -7.98 -5.37
C ILE A 22 14.70 -8.73 -4.07
N PRO A 23 15.21 -9.97 -4.17
CA PRO A 23 15.46 -10.82 -2.99
C PRO A 23 16.41 -10.21 -1.95
N GLU A 24 17.39 -9.42 -2.42
CA GLU A 24 18.38 -8.72 -1.59
C GLU A 24 17.83 -7.47 -0.89
N PHE A 25 16.56 -7.12 -1.11
CA PHE A 25 15.96 -5.92 -0.52
C PHE A 25 15.91 -6.05 1.01
N THR A 26 16.48 -5.07 1.71
CA THR A 26 16.45 -4.99 3.17
C THR A 26 15.69 -3.76 3.62
N CYS A 27 14.99 -3.87 4.74
CA CYS A 27 14.24 -2.78 5.35
C CYS A 27 14.50 -2.79 6.84
N THR A 28 14.84 -1.64 7.40
CA THR A 28 15.03 -1.43 8.84
C THR A 28 13.89 -0.60 9.38
N TYR A 29 13.42 -0.95 10.57
CA TYR A 29 12.32 -0.27 11.23
C TYR A 29 12.87 0.58 12.37
N LYS A 30 12.72 1.90 12.25
CA LYS A 30 13.04 2.87 13.30
C LYS A 30 11.83 3.78 13.50
N PRO A 31 10.82 3.34 14.27
CA PRO A 31 9.62 4.13 14.52
C PRO A 31 9.98 5.49 15.13
N ASP A 32 9.23 6.52 14.75
CA ASP A 32 9.32 7.85 15.33
C ASP A 32 7.92 8.34 15.74
N PHE A 33 7.79 9.64 16.02
CA PHE A 33 6.52 10.24 16.44
C PHE A 33 5.34 9.97 15.47
N ARG A 34 5.62 9.66 14.19
CA ARG A 34 4.59 9.34 13.19
C ARG A 34 3.92 7.99 13.46
N GLN A 35 4.54 7.10 14.24
CA GLN A 35 3.91 5.83 14.62
C GLN A 35 2.63 6.09 15.44
N ALA A 36 2.67 7.00 16.41
CA ALA A 36 1.48 7.35 17.20
C ALA A 36 0.37 7.98 16.33
N ILE A 37 0.74 8.70 15.27
CA ILE A 37 -0.21 9.23 14.29
C ILE A 37 -0.83 8.08 13.49
N ALA A 38 -0.03 7.15 12.99
CA ALA A 38 -0.50 5.98 12.25
C ALA A 38 -1.40 5.08 13.11
N ASP A 39 -1.06 4.88 14.39
CA ASP A 39 -1.84 4.08 15.33
C ASP A 39 -3.21 4.71 15.67
N SER A 40 -3.36 6.02 15.46
CA SER A 40 -4.64 6.72 15.63
C SER A 40 -5.59 6.53 14.45
N TRP A 41 -5.10 6.06 13.30
CA TRP A 41 -5.90 5.88 12.09
C TRP A 41 -6.53 4.48 12.03
N PRO A 42 -7.71 4.33 11.39
CA PRO A 42 -8.31 3.02 11.22
C PRO A 42 -7.46 2.14 10.29
N MET A 43 -7.25 0.89 10.66
CA MET A 43 -6.46 -0.08 9.86
C MET A 43 -7.11 -0.40 8.50
N SER A 44 -8.43 -0.26 8.40
CA SER A 44 -9.19 -0.43 7.17
C SER A 44 -10.42 0.48 7.20
N ILE A 45 -10.90 0.87 6.03
CA ILE A 45 -12.07 1.73 5.89
C ILE A 45 -13.16 0.93 5.19
N ASP A 46 -14.36 0.93 5.75
CA ASP A 46 -15.54 0.32 5.12
C ASP A 46 -16.00 1.16 3.93
N ASP A 47 -15.84 0.63 2.72
CA ASP A 47 -16.25 1.22 1.45
C ASP A 47 -17.53 0.58 0.87
N SER A 48 -18.26 -0.22 1.66
CA SER A 48 -19.42 -1.01 1.19
C SER A 48 -20.53 -0.16 0.55
N GLN A 49 -20.73 1.07 1.00
CA GLN A 49 -21.73 1.99 0.42
C GLN A 49 -21.33 2.41 -1.00
N ALA A 50 -20.05 2.70 -1.25
CA ALA A 50 -19.57 3.04 -2.59
C ALA A 50 -19.67 1.84 -3.55
N ARG A 51 -19.37 0.64 -3.04
CA ARG A 51 -19.51 -0.60 -3.81
C ARG A 51 -20.96 -0.86 -4.24
N LYS A 52 -21.92 -0.57 -3.35
CA LYS A 52 -23.35 -0.77 -3.60
C LYS A 52 -23.94 0.28 -4.54
N ASP A 53 -23.66 1.55 -4.29
CA ASP A 53 -24.39 2.64 -4.96
C ASP A 53 -23.93 2.87 -6.40
N TRP A 54 -22.64 2.68 -6.68
CA TRP A 54 -22.06 2.97 -8.00
C TRP A 54 -21.00 1.97 -8.43
N GLY A 55 -20.91 0.82 -7.76
CA GLY A 55 -20.07 -0.28 -8.19
C GLY A 55 -18.58 -0.06 -7.99
N TRP A 56 -18.17 0.77 -7.01
CA TRP A 56 -16.75 0.98 -6.70
C TRP A 56 -16.02 -0.35 -6.55
N LYS A 57 -14.91 -0.51 -7.27
CA LYS A 57 -14.06 -1.69 -7.21
C LYS A 57 -12.62 -1.29 -7.50
N HIS A 58 -11.73 -1.51 -6.54
CA HIS A 58 -10.30 -1.33 -6.77
C HIS A 58 -9.77 -2.40 -7.74
N GLU A 59 -8.84 -2.00 -8.62
CA GLU A 59 -8.25 -2.90 -9.64
C GLU A 59 -6.79 -3.28 -9.37
N TYR A 60 -6.20 -2.67 -8.35
CA TYR A 60 -4.84 -2.93 -7.92
C TYR A 60 -4.88 -3.62 -6.57
N ASP A 61 -4.22 -4.77 -6.49
CA ASP A 61 -3.86 -5.43 -5.25
C ASP A 61 -2.40 -5.11 -4.89
N LEU A 62 -1.92 -5.62 -3.75
CA LEU A 62 -0.57 -5.33 -3.27
C LEU A 62 0.50 -5.76 -4.28
N ALA A 63 0.30 -6.90 -4.95
CA ALA A 63 1.25 -7.45 -5.92
C ALA A 63 1.32 -6.60 -7.19
N LYS A 64 0.16 -6.30 -7.81
CA LYS A 64 0.05 -5.48 -9.01
C LYS A 64 0.55 -4.06 -8.77
N MET A 65 0.23 -3.47 -7.61
CA MET A 65 0.75 -2.16 -7.21
C MET A 65 2.27 -2.19 -7.06
N THR A 66 2.82 -3.19 -6.37
CA THR A 66 4.27 -3.31 -6.15
C THR A 66 5.03 -3.47 -7.47
N ALA A 67 4.55 -4.35 -8.35
CA ALA A 67 5.17 -4.58 -9.65
C ALA A 67 5.18 -3.32 -10.53
N ASP A 68 4.05 -2.62 -10.63
CA ASP A 68 3.93 -1.39 -11.43
C ASP A 68 4.81 -0.26 -10.86
N MET A 69 4.82 -0.08 -9.53
CA MET A 69 5.69 0.92 -8.87
C MET A 69 7.17 0.65 -9.14
N LEU A 70 7.63 -0.59 -9.02
CA LEU A 70 9.01 -0.96 -9.31
C LEU A 70 9.36 -0.73 -10.79
N GLU A 71 8.44 -0.98 -11.72
CA GLU A 71 8.65 -0.69 -13.15
C GLU A 71 8.79 0.82 -13.39
N LYS A 72 7.84 1.63 -12.90
CA LYS A 72 7.81 3.07 -13.18
C LYS A 72 8.92 3.86 -12.47
N LEU A 73 9.39 3.39 -11.30
CA LEU A 73 10.45 4.07 -10.55
C LEU A 73 11.85 3.76 -11.08
N LYS A 74 12.09 2.60 -11.71
CA LYS A 74 13.42 2.23 -12.27
C LYS A 74 14.00 3.29 -13.21
N GLY A 75 13.15 3.97 -13.99
CA GLY A 75 13.58 5.04 -14.91
C GLY A 75 13.66 6.45 -14.30
N LYS A 76 13.29 6.62 -13.03
CA LYS A 76 13.20 7.93 -12.36
C LYS A 76 14.26 8.15 -11.28
N VAL A 77 14.94 7.10 -10.82
CA VAL A 77 15.98 7.18 -9.77
C VAL A 77 17.35 7.57 -10.35
N THR A 78 17.36 8.36 -11.41
CA THR A 78 18.57 9.01 -11.94
C THR A 78 18.33 10.52 -11.92
N GLN A 79 18.54 11.13 -10.75
CA GLN A 79 18.80 12.55 -10.59
C GLN A 79 19.51 12.80 -9.25
#